data_AF-A0A420EEP6-F1
#
_entry.id   AF-A0A420EEP6-F1
#
_cell.length_a   1.000
_cell.length_b   1.000
_cell.length_c   1.000
_cell.angle_alpha   90.00
_cell.angle_beta   90.00
_cell.angle_gamma   90.00
#
_symmetry.space_group_name_H-M   'P 1'
#
loop_
_entity.id
_entity.type
_entity.pdbx_description
1 polymer ?
#
loop_
_entity_poly.entity_id
_entity_poly.type
_entity_poly.pdbx_seq_one_letter_code
_entity_poly.pdbx_strand_id
1 'polypeptide(L)'
;MRDTSAAPNAWDTAAPFPGSPPDISDRRHAIGTPDGRYWELSESGWDAMLGYLADPATLARLAEFRQHQVEVKVIDRAGERTFFEPRTADDQAIIDEAANSFLRDVGLPERPAGYRWFQRLPDDLTVRDIDEAVYEAIKHLPLDHHPAEAVPAIRAALEELYRER
;
A
#
# COMPACT_ATOMS: atom_id res chain seq x y z
N MET A 1 -18.20 -19.10 24.18
CA MET A 1 -18.92 -19.08 22.88
C MET A 1 -17.85 -18.79 21.84
N ARG A 2 -17.75 -19.64 20.82
CA ARG A 2 -16.53 -19.97 20.05
C ARG A 2 -15.61 -18.78 19.72
N ASP A 3 -14.46 -18.75 20.38
CA ASP A 3 -13.29 -17.96 19.98
C ASP A 3 -12.76 -18.61 18.70
N THR A 4 -13.14 -18.03 17.57
CA THR A 4 -12.64 -18.48 16.28
C THR A 4 -11.28 -17.84 16.18
N SER A 5 -10.24 -18.61 16.51
CA SER A 5 -8.84 -18.26 16.26
C SER A 5 -8.72 -17.99 14.75
N ALA A 6 -8.99 -16.75 14.34
CA ALA A 6 -8.73 -16.30 12.99
C ALA A 6 -7.24 -16.51 12.79
N ALA A 7 -6.87 -17.22 11.73
CA ALA A 7 -5.47 -17.27 11.33
C ALA A 7 -4.94 -15.83 11.32
N PRO A 8 -3.76 -15.56 11.89
CA PRO A 8 -3.18 -14.23 11.85
C PRO A 8 -3.23 -13.72 10.40
N ASN A 9 -3.80 -12.54 10.18
CA ASN A 9 -3.80 -11.97 8.84
C ASN A 9 -2.33 -11.67 8.45
N ALA A 10 -2.05 -11.59 7.15
CA ALA A 10 -0.68 -11.47 6.70
C ALA A 10 0.00 -10.16 7.14
N TRP A 11 -0.78 -9.10 7.39
CA TRP A 11 -0.26 -7.86 7.96
C TRP A 11 0.30 -8.09 9.38
N ASP A 12 -0.42 -8.80 10.23
CA ASP A 12 -0.01 -9.04 11.62
C ASP A 12 1.27 -9.88 11.71
N THR A 13 1.46 -10.81 10.75
CA THR A 13 2.62 -11.70 10.66
C THR A 13 3.75 -11.21 9.78
N ALA A 14 3.61 -10.03 9.15
CA ALA A 14 4.63 -9.50 8.26
C ALA A 14 5.98 -9.40 8.97
N ALA A 15 7.02 -9.85 8.26
CA ALA A 15 8.38 -9.87 8.79
C ALA A 15 8.90 -8.42 8.99
N PRO A 16 9.84 -8.20 9.92
CA PRO A 16 10.58 -6.95 9.95
C PRO A 16 11.28 -6.69 8.61
N PHE A 17 11.27 -5.44 8.14
CA PHE A 17 11.97 -5.06 6.93
C PHE A 17 13.49 -5.29 7.07
N PRO A 18 14.15 -5.91 6.08
CA PRO A 18 15.57 -6.22 6.16
C PRO A 18 16.44 -4.98 5.91
N GLY A 19 16.80 -4.30 7.00
CA GLY A 19 17.75 -3.18 7.02
C GLY A 19 17.09 -1.81 7.19
N SER A 20 17.76 -0.78 6.66
CA SER A 20 17.31 0.62 6.76
C SER A 20 16.93 1.15 5.38
N PRO A 21 15.64 1.23 5.04
CA PRO A 21 15.20 1.83 3.79
C PRO A 21 15.44 3.35 3.82
N PRO A 22 15.53 4.02 2.66
CA PRO A 22 15.72 5.46 2.60
C PRO A 22 14.56 6.21 3.28
N ASP A 23 14.82 7.40 3.83
CA ASP A 23 13.76 8.21 4.45
C ASP A 23 12.73 8.67 3.41
N ILE A 24 13.18 9.00 2.21
CA ILE A 24 12.31 9.33 1.09
C ILE A 24 12.36 8.16 0.11
N SER A 25 11.22 7.49 -0.06
CA SER A 25 11.02 6.47 -1.08
C SER A 25 10.03 7.01 -2.11
N ASP A 26 10.37 6.87 -3.38
CA ASP A 26 9.37 6.92 -4.44
C ASP A 26 8.83 5.50 -4.63
N ARG A 27 7.50 5.34 -4.57
CA ARG A 27 6.78 4.08 -4.82
C ARG A 27 7.32 3.35 -6.04
N ARG A 28 7.72 4.08 -7.09
CA ARG A 28 8.18 3.53 -8.37
C ARG A 28 9.57 2.89 -8.31
N HIS A 29 10.32 3.08 -7.23
CA HIS A 29 11.68 2.60 -7.10
C HIS A 29 11.78 1.42 -6.13
N ALA A 30 12.41 0.35 -6.61
CA ALA A 30 12.75 -0.78 -5.76
C ALA A 30 13.92 -0.43 -4.82
N ILE A 31 13.79 -0.85 -3.57
CA ILE A 31 14.79 -0.78 -2.51
C ILE A 31 15.51 -2.13 -2.50
N GLY A 32 16.80 -2.12 -2.83
CA GLY A 32 17.65 -3.31 -2.75
C GLY A 32 18.09 -3.57 -1.32
N THR A 33 17.92 -4.80 -0.85
CA THR A 33 18.38 -5.29 0.45
C THR A 33 19.16 -6.61 0.26
N PRO A 34 19.92 -7.08 1.27
CA PRO A 34 20.54 -8.40 1.20
C PRO A 34 19.55 -9.55 0.98
N ASP A 35 18.29 -9.38 1.41
CA ASP A 35 17.26 -10.42 1.35
C ASP A 35 16.36 -10.32 0.11
N GLY A 36 16.64 -9.37 -0.79
CA GLY A 36 15.92 -9.17 -2.04
C GLY A 36 15.55 -7.71 -2.30
N ARG A 37 14.68 -7.50 -3.29
CA ARG A 37 14.19 -6.18 -3.69
C ARG A 37 12.78 -5.97 -3.15
N TYR A 38 12.49 -4.76 -2.71
CA TYR A 38 11.20 -4.40 -2.13
C TYR A 38 10.72 -3.09 -2.72
N TRP A 39 9.42 -2.90 -2.88
CA TRP A 39 8.83 -1.57 -3.04
C TRP A 39 8.10 -1.16 -1.78
N GLU A 40 8.09 0.14 -1.50
CA GLU A 40 7.32 0.70 -0.41
C GLU A 40 5.88 0.92 -0.86
N LEU A 41 4.94 0.37 -0.11
CA LEU A 41 3.52 0.59 -0.30
C LEU A 41 3.19 1.97 0.27
N SER A 42 2.60 2.85 -0.55
CA SER A 42 2.20 4.16 -0.06
C SER A 42 1.11 4.04 1.01
N GLU A 43 0.77 5.17 1.62
CA GLU A 43 -0.27 5.25 2.62
C GLU A 43 -1.67 4.98 2.04
N SER A 44 -1.83 4.89 0.72
CA SER A 44 -3.13 4.62 0.08
C SER A 44 -3.61 3.17 0.26
N GLY A 45 -4.93 2.99 0.30
CA GLY A 45 -5.55 1.66 0.31
C GLY A 45 -5.32 0.88 -0.99
N TRP A 46 -5.16 1.58 -2.13
CA TRP A 46 -4.83 0.97 -3.42
C TRP A 46 -3.48 0.23 -3.35
N ASP A 47 -2.44 0.89 -2.85
CA ASP A 47 -1.11 0.29 -2.74
C ASP A 47 -1.08 -0.84 -1.72
N ALA A 48 -1.79 -0.68 -0.60
CA ALA A 48 -1.96 -1.74 0.39
C ALA A 48 -2.65 -2.97 -0.22
N MET A 49 -3.69 -2.77 -1.04
CA MET A 49 -4.35 -3.84 -1.79
C MET A 49 -3.38 -4.53 -2.75
N LEU A 50 -2.63 -3.77 -3.56
CA LEU A 50 -1.67 -4.36 -4.50
C LEU A 50 -0.59 -5.19 -3.79
N GLY A 51 -0.01 -4.68 -2.70
CA GLY A 51 0.96 -5.43 -1.91
C GLY A 51 0.36 -6.72 -1.34
N TYR A 52 -0.83 -6.63 -0.74
CA TYR A 52 -1.50 -7.79 -0.16
C TYR A 52 -1.91 -8.84 -1.21
N LEU A 53 -2.37 -8.40 -2.39
CA LEU A 53 -2.78 -9.30 -3.47
C LEU A 53 -1.59 -9.93 -4.20
N ALA A 54 -0.43 -9.29 -4.18
CA ALA A 54 0.77 -9.78 -4.84
C ALA A 54 1.27 -11.07 -4.21
N ASP A 55 1.64 -11.00 -2.93
CA ASP A 55 1.94 -12.18 -2.12
C ASP A 55 1.96 -11.79 -0.64
N PRO A 56 0.90 -12.11 0.13
CA PRO A 56 0.84 -11.76 1.54
C PRO A 56 2.01 -12.33 2.36
N ALA A 57 2.61 -13.45 1.95
CA ALA A 57 3.68 -14.10 2.69
C ALA A 57 5.02 -13.33 2.62
N THR A 58 5.15 -12.41 1.67
CA THR A 58 6.38 -11.63 1.46
C THR A 58 6.24 -10.15 1.79
N LEU A 59 5.17 -9.80 2.53
CA LEU A 59 5.03 -8.52 3.17
C LEU A 59 6.09 -8.32 4.27
N ALA A 60 6.63 -7.12 4.32
CA ALA A 60 7.55 -6.68 5.34
C ALA A 60 7.13 -5.33 5.92
N ARG A 61 7.51 -5.07 7.18
CA ARG A 61 7.16 -3.83 7.88
C ARG A 61 8.33 -3.23 8.64
N LEU A 62 8.36 -1.92 8.74
CA LEU A 62 9.27 -1.16 9.58
C LEU A 62 8.45 -0.16 10.39
N ALA A 63 8.75 0.03 11.67
CA ALA A 63 8.09 1.07 12.45
C ALA A 63 8.32 2.45 11.81
N GLU A 64 7.25 3.24 11.68
CA GLU A 64 7.31 4.56 11.06
C GLU A 64 7.81 5.61 12.07
N PHE A 65 8.85 6.34 11.68
CA PHE A 65 9.48 7.37 12.49
C PHE A 65 9.70 8.68 11.72
N ARG A 66 9.34 8.73 10.44
CA ARG A 66 9.52 9.91 9.60
C ARG A 66 8.57 11.02 10.03
N GLN A 67 9.06 12.24 9.90
CA GLN A 67 8.22 13.42 10.04
C GLN A 67 7.54 13.71 8.71
N HIS A 68 6.22 13.55 8.68
CA HIS A 68 5.41 13.87 7.52
C HIS A 68 4.92 15.32 7.59
N GLN A 69 4.65 15.90 6.42
CA GLN A 69 4.00 17.20 6.29
C GLN A 69 2.69 17.04 5.52
N VAL A 70 1.74 17.92 5.81
CA VAL A 70 0.49 18.06 5.07
C VAL A 70 0.47 19.43 4.39
N GLU A 71 -0.09 19.48 3.18
CA GLU A 71 -0.37 20.72 2.48
C GLU A 71 -1.73 21.25 2.93
N VAL A 72 -1.75 22.44 3.54
CA VAL A 72 -2.94 23.10 4.02
C VAL A 72 -3.33 24.19 3.04
N LYS A 73 -4.52 24.04 2.46
CA LYS A 73 -5.14 25.02 1.58
C LYS A 73 -6.29 25.71 2.29
N VAL A 74 -6.13 26.99 2.61
CA VAL A 74 -7.17 27.83 3.22
C VAL A 74 -7.74 28.75 2.15
N ILE A 75 -9.06 28.66 1.94
CA ILE A 75 -9.81 29.55 1.05
C ILE A 75 -10.70 30.40 1.94
N ASP A 76 -10.46 31.71 1.98
CA ASP A 76 -11.27 32.66 2.72
C ASP A 76 -11.59 33.91 1.87
N ARG A 77 -12.20 34.93 2.48
CA ARG A 77 -12.59 36.17 1.76
C ARG A 77 -11.37 36.97 1.24
N ALA A 78 -10.18 36.73 1.76
CA ALA A 78 -8.93 37.36 1.32
C ALA A 78 -8.23 36.59 0.19
N GLY A 79 -8.71 35.39 -0.16
CA GLY A 79 -8.22 34.58 -1.27
C GLY A 79 -7.83 33.17 -0.85
N GLU A 80 -7.07 32.52 -1.72
CA GLU A 80 -6.51 31.19 -1.49
C GLU A 80 -5.07 31.31 -0.99
N ARG A 81 -4.75 30.61 0.10
CA ARG A 81 -3.38 30.46 0.61
C ARG A 81 -3.06 29.00 0.84
N THR A 82 -1.86 28.61 0.46
CA THR A 82 -1.34 27.24 0.57
C THR A 82 -0.02 27.27 1.33
N PHE A 83 0.12 26.41 2.33
CA PHE A 83 1.34 26.25 3.14
C PHE A 83 1.45 24.82 3.68
N PHE A 84 2.61 24.47 4.23
CA PHE A 84 2.86 23.14 4.78
C PHE A 84 2.93 23.18 6.31
N GLU A 85 2.36 22.17 6.96
CA GLU A 85 2.45 21.98 8.41
C GLU A 85 2.87 20.54 8.73
N PRO A 86 3.51 20.28 9.89
CA PRO A 86 3.74 18.92 10.37
C PRO A 86 2.43 18.15 10.46
N ARG A 87 2.42 16.93 9.95
CA ARG A 87 1.27 16.02 10.08
C ARG A 87 1.02 15.73 11.56
N THR A 88 -0.22 15.91 11.99
CA THR A 88 -0.66 15.57 13.35
C THR A 88 -1.05 14.10 13.47
N ALA A 89 -1.27 13.62 14.70
CA ALA A 89 -1.82 12.29 14.92
C ALA A 89 -3.23 12.12 14.34
N ASP A 90 -4.04 13.19 14.35
CA ASP A 90 -5.38 13.18 13.78
C ASP A 90 -5.33 13.11 12.25
N ASP A 91 -4.41 13.84 11.60
CA ASP A 91 -4.18 13.74 10.16
C ASP A 91 -3.78 12.31 9.77
N GLN A 92 -2.87 11.69 10.54
CA GLN A 92 -2.47 10.31 10.30
C GLN A 92 -3.64 9.34 10.46
N ALA A 93 -4.47 9.50 11.50
CA ALA A 93 -5.63 8.66 11.73
C ALA A 93 -6.65 8.76 10.58
N ILE A 94 -6.83 9.95 10.00
CA ILE A 94 -7.69 10.15 8.82
C ILE A 94 -7.13 9.41 7.60
N ILE A 95 -5.82 9.48 7.37
CA ILE A 95 -5.15 8.79 6.26
C ILE A 95 -5.27 7.27 6.42
N ASP A 96 -4.97 6.76 7.61
CA ASP A 96 -5.03 5.34 7.93
C ASP A 96 -6.47 4.81 7.80
N GLU A 97 -7.46 5.56 8.29
CA GLU A 97 -8.88 5.21 8.15
C GLU A 97 -9.35 5.26 6.69
N ALA A 98 -8.90 6.22 5.88
CA ALA A 98 -9.21 6.26 4.45
C ALA A 98 -8.66 5.02 3.73
N ALA A 99 -7.42 4.61 4.05
CA ALA A 99 -6.80 3.41 3.50
C ALA A 99 -7.54 2.14 3.94
N ASN A 100 -7.87 2.03 5.22
CA ASN A 100 -8.56 0.85 5.77
C ASN A 100 -10.03 0.78 5.34
N SER A 101 -10.70 1.92 5.16
CA SER A 101 -12.03 1.96 4.55
C SER A 101 -12.00 1.41 3.13
N PHE A 102 -11.00 1.78 2.33
CA PHE A 102 -10.82 1.20 0.99
C PHE A 102 -10.56 -0.30 1.07
N LEU A 103 -9.69 -0.78 1.96
CA LEU A 103 -9.41 -2.21 2.11
C LEU A 103 -10.66 -3.02 2.50
N ARG A 104 -11.47 -2.51 3.45
CA ARG A 104 -12.75 -3.12 3.82
C ARG A 104 -13.71 -3.20 2.64
N ASP A 105 -13.79 -2.13 1.87
CA ASP A 105 -14.68 -2.01 0.71
C ASP A 105 -14.35 -3.03 -0.39
N VAL A 106 -13.07 -3.38 -0.53
CA VAL A 106 -12.60 -4.44 -1.44
C VAL A 106 -12.51 -5.83 -0.79
N GLY A 107 -12.96 -5.97 0.46
CA GLY A 107 -13.00 -7.25 1.19
C GLY A 107 -11.65 -7.76 1.69
N LEU A 108 -10.66 -6.89 1.86
CA LEU A 108 -9.33 -7.20 2.39
C LEU A 108 -9.20 -6.81 3.87
N PRO A 109 -8.29 -7.47 4.62
CA PRO A 109 -8.03 -7.11 6.00
C PRO A 109 -7.40 -5.72 6.11
N GLU A 110 -7.73 -5.02 7.19
CA GLU A 110 -7.19 -3.71 7.53
C GLU A 110 -5.68 -3.79 7.77
N ARG A 111 -4.97 -2.76 7.31
CA ARG A 111 -3.53 -2.62 7.47
C ARG A 111 -3.23 -1.91 8.81
N PRO A 112 -2.42 -2.51 9.70
CA PRO A 112 -2.02 -1.87 10.95
C PRO A 112 -1.27 -0.54 10.73
N ALA A 113 -1.63 0.45 11.54
CA ALA A 113 -1.02 1.78 11.56
C ALA A 113 0.37 1.77 12.22
N GLY A 114 1.13 2.86 12.02
CA GLY A 114 2.44 3.07 12.66
C GLY A 114 3.60 2.31 12.01
N TYR A 115 3.40 1.79 10.80
CA TYR A 115 4.43 1.10 10.04
C TYR A 115 4.53 1.61 8.61
N ARG A 116 5.76 1.61 8.09
CA ARG A 116 6.05 1.55 6.66
C ARG A 116 5.88 0.11 6.20
N TRP A 117 5.14 -0.06 5.12
CA TRP A 117 4.83 -1.37 4.56
C TRP A 117 5.56 -1.57 3.25
N PHE A 118 6.09 -2.77 3.08
CA PHE A 118 6.88 -3.14 1.94
C PHE A 118 6.39 -4.48 1.42
N GLN A 119 6.52 -4.67 0.12
CA GLN A 119 6.22 -5.94 -0.53
C GLN A 119 7.46 -6.36 -1.32
N ARG A 120 7.84 -7.63 -1.19
CA ARG A 120 8.98 -8.15 -1.95
C ARG A 120 8.64 -8.22 -3.43
N LEU A 121 9.60 -7.84 -4.26
CA LEU A 121 9.58 -8.02 -5.71
C LEU A 121 10.39 -9.27 -6.07
N PRO A 122 9.92 -10.10 -7.02
CA PRO A 122 10.76 -11.06 -7.74
C PRO A 122 12.00 -10.38 -8.35
N ASP A 123 13.08 -11.13 -8.57
CA ASP A 123 14.43 -10.58 -8.83
C ASP A 123 14.60 -9.81 -10.16
N ASP A 124 13.67 -9.92 -11.09
CA ASP A 124 13.63 -9.16 -12.35
C ASP A 124 12.47 -8.17 -12.46
N LEU A 125 11.45 -8.29 -11.60
CA LEU A 125 10.25 -7.45 -11.65
C LEU A 125 10.49 -6.01 -11.19
N THR A 126 9.92 -5.04 -11.90
CA THR A 126 9.87 -3.65 -11.48
C THR A 126 8.46 -3.24 -11.07
N VAL A 127 8.37 -2.15 -10.31
CA VAL A 127 7.08 -1.53 -9.94
C VAL A 127 6.27 -1.13 -11.19
N ARG A 128 6.96 -0.69 -12.24
CA ARG A 128 6.32 -0.35 -13.51
C ARG A 128 5.65 -1.57 -14.14
N ASP A 129 6.29 -2.73 -14.10
CA ASP A 129 5.71 -3.95 -14.66
C ASP A 129 4.44 -4.36 -13.91
N ILE A 130 4.38 -4.12 -12.59
CA ILE A 130 3.16 -4.27 -11.79
C ILE A 130 2.08 -3.28 -12.23
N ASP A 131 2.42 -1.99 -12.31
CA ASP A 131 1.46 -0.95 -12.70
C ASP A 131 0.90 -1.22 -14.12
N GLU A 132 1.75 -1.68 -15.06
CA GLU A 132 1.37 -2.06 -16.43
C GLU A 132 0.45 -3.28 -16.44
N ALA A 133 0.79 -4.35 -15.73
CA ALA A 133 -0.04 -5.56 -15.65
C ALA A 133 -1.42 -5.28 -15.03
N VAL A 134 -1.45 -4.48 -13.96
CA VAL A 134 -2.69 -4.06 -13.29
C VAL A 134 -3.54 -3.19 -14.23
N TYR A 135 -2.92 -2.22 -14.90
CA TYR A 135 -3.63 -1.39 -15.87
C TYR A 135 -4.24 -2.23 -17.00
N GLU A 136 -3.46 -3.12 -17.59
CA GLU A 136 -3.93 -4.00 -18.67
C GLU A 136 -5.09 -4.91 -18.22
N ALA A 137 -5.09 -5.37 -16.97
CA ALA A 137 -6.15 -6.19 -16.39
C ALA A 137 -7.47 -5.43 -16.21
N ILE A 138 -7.44 -4.11 -15.93
CA ILE A 138 -8.61 -3.33 -15.54
C ILE A 138 -9.04 -2.27 -16.56
N LYS A 139 -8.25 -1.98 -17.59
CA LYS A 139 -8.53 -0.92 -18.59
C LYS A 139 -9.84 -1.07 -19.36
N HIS A 140 -10.43 -2.27 -19.33
CA HIS A 140 -11.71 -2.57 -19.99
C HIS A 140 -12.92 -2.33 -19.07
N LEU A 141 -12.70 -2.10 -17.78
CA LEU A 141 -13.77 -1.80 -16.84
C LEU A 141 -14.30 -0.37 -17.07
N PRO A 142 -15.60 -0.12 -16.83
CA PRO A 142 -16.15 1.23 -16.82
C PRO A 142 -15.38 2.16 -15.87
N LEU A 143 -15.28 3.45 -16.18
CA LEU A 143 -14.56 4.39 -15.31
C LEU A 143 -15.19 4.53 -13.91
N ASP A 144 -16.47 4.23 -13.78
CA ASP A 144 -17.27 4.26 -12.55
C ASP A 144 -17.44 2.88 -11.89
N HIS A 145 -16.65 1.88 -12.30
CA HIS A 145 -16.67 0.57 -11.65
C HIS A 145 -16.29 0.69 -10.16
N HIS A 146 -16.91 -0.16 -9.34
CA HIS A 146 -16.51 -0.27 -7.96
C HIS A 146 -15.14 -0.97 -7.87
N PRO A 147 -14.17 -0.50 -7.05
CA PRO A 147 -12.85 -1.12 -6.96
C PRO A 147 -12.88 -2.63 -6.67
N ALA A 148 -13.86 -3.09 -5.89
CA ALA A 148 -14.08 -4.51 -5.61
C ALA A 148 -14.32 -5.36 -6.88
N GLU A 149 -14.89 -4.79 -7.94
CA GLU A 149 -15.10 -5.48 -9.23
C GLU A 149 -13.77 -5.75 -9.95
N ALA A 150 -12.75 -4.93 -9.71
CA ALA A 150 -11.43 -5.09 -10.31
C ALA A 150 -10.56 -6.12 -9.57
N VAL A 151 -10.83 -6.39 -8.29
CA VAL A 151 -10.00 -7.26 -7.44
C VAL A 151 -9.72 -8.64 -8.06
N PRO A 152 -10.69 -9.37 -8.65
CA PRO A 152 -10.40 -10.66 -9.25
C PRO A 152 -9.42 -10.57 -10.42
N ALA A 153 -9.55 -9.54 -11.27
CA ALA A 153 -8.66 -9.33 -12.41
C ALA A 153 -7.24 -8.92 -11.95
N ILE A 154 -7.17 -8.00 -10.98
CA ILE A 154 -5.90 -7.57 -10.36
C ILE A 154 -5.19 -8.75 -9.71
N ARG A 155 -5.90 -9.56 -8.93
CA ARG A 155 -5.36 -10.76 -8.30
C ARG A 155 -4.79 -11.72 -9.34
N ALA A 156 -5.54 -12.02 -10.40
CA ALA A 156 -5.07 -12.93 -11.44
C ALA A 156 -3.78 -12.41 -12.11
N ALA A 157 -3.73 -11.12 -12.44
CA ALA A 157 -2.56 -10.49 -13.04
C ALA A 157 -1.33 -10.54 -12.12
N LEU A 158 -1.51 -10.24 -10.82
CA LEU A 158 -0.42 -10.30 -9.85
C LEU A 158 0.06 -11.73 -9.59
N GLU A 159 -0.87 -12.69 -9.47
CA GLU A 159 -0.53 -14.11 -9.30
C GLU A 159 0.25 -14.66 -10.50
N GLU A 160 -0.10 -14.27 -11.73
CA GLU A 160 0.65 -14.63 -12.93
C GLU A 160 2.06 -14.03 -12.89
N LEU A 161 2.14 -12.72 -12.64
CA LEU A 161 3.38 -11.96 -12.61
C LEU A 161 4.36 -12.47 -11.53
N TYR A 162 3.85 -12.90 -10.38
CA TYR A 162 4.65 -13.44 -9.26
C TYR A 162 4.94 -14.94 -9.38
N ARG A 163 4.22 -15.69 -10.23
CA ARG A 163 4.43 -17.15 -10.42
C ARG A 163 5.40 -17.46 -11.56
N GLU A 164 5.48 -16.62 -12.57
CA GLU A 164 6.35 -16.84 -13.72
C GLU A 164 7.86 -16.74 -13.41
N ARG A 165 8.24 -16.59 -12.14
CA ARG A 165 9.59 -16.25 -11.68
C ARG A 165 9.94 -16.99 -10.39
#